data_AF-A0A956VXS8-F1
#
_entry.id   AF-A0A956VXS8-F1
#
_cell.length_a   1.000
_cell.length_b   1.000
_cell.length_c   1.000
_cell.angle_alpha   90.00
_cell.angle_beta   90.00
_cell.angle_gamma   90.00
#
_symmetry.space_group_name_H-M   'P 1'
#
loop_
_entity.id
_entity.type
_entity.pdbx_description
1 polymer ?
#
loop_
_entity_poly.entity_id
_entity_poly.type
_entity_poly.pdbx_seq_one_letter_code
_entity_poly.pdbx_strand_id
1 'polypeptide(L)'
;MEPRPRSVGIRGRVQTDDGLMWKRRRSATATAEEFVDARTLFIQIHRDAEWNPWVLDDRAPEIERAMAVMRQWQRAEPGFHLRQLDEVTAEWAQEDEARAAQIAEERQARERRKADYDPGLEQSRLVLLELEGWLAMEQFQRQGLVDET
;
A
#
# COMPACT_ATOMS: atom_id res chain seq x y z
N MET A 1 39.26 9.95 -49.69
CA MET A 1 39.36 9.89 -48.21
C MET A 1 38.02 10.38 -47.69
N GLU A 2 37.02 9.49 -47.64
CA GLU A 2 35.66 9.84 -47.23
C GLU A 2 35.56 9.87 -45.70
N PRO A 3 34.99 10.92 -45.10
CA PRO A 3 34.80 10.97 -43.65
C PRO A 3 33.66 10.01 -43.24
N ARG A 4 34.00 9.04 -42.39
CA ARG A 4 33.04 8.11 -41.77
C ARG A 4 31.99 8.88 -40.95
N PRO A 5 30.71 8.46 -40.97
CA PRO A 5 29.68 9.07 -40.14
C PRO A 5 29.99 8.80 -38.66
N ARG A 6 30.03 9.89 -37.87
CA ARG A 6 30.14 9.83 -36.42
C ARG A 6 28.90 9.12 -35.87
N SER A 7 29.10 7.95 -35.28
CA SER A 7 28.07 7.21 -34.56
C SER A 7 27.43 8.10 -33.48
N VAL A 8 26.14 8.31 -33.61
CA VAL A 8 25.25 9.04 -32.69
C VAL A 8 25.27 8.36 -31.32
N GLY A 9 25.87 9.03 -30.33
CA GLY A 9 25.73 8.62 -28.93
C GLY A 9 24.32 8.96 -28.44
N ILE A 10 23.43 7.98 -28.39
CA ILE A 10 22.11 8.11 -27.76
C ILE A 10 22.35 8.35 -26.26
N ARG A 11 22.33 9.62 -25.82
CA ARG A 11 22.11 9.97 -24.41
C ARG A 11 20.76 9.38 -24.02
N GLY A 12 20.75 8.30 -23.25
CA GLY A 12 19.52 7.64 -22.80
C GLY A 12 18.57 8.64 -22.17
N ARG A 13 17.39 8.79 -22.76
CA ARG A 13 16.35 9.74 -22.36
C ARG A 13 15.94 9.42 -20.92
N VAL A 14 16.11 10.38 -20.01
CA VAL A 14 15.63 10.29 -18.62
C VAL A 14 14.14 10.62 -18.63
N GLN A 15 13.35 9.81 -17.95
CA GLN A 15 11.91 9.96 -17.78
C GLN A 15 11.62 10.32 -16.32
N THR A 16 10.67 11.22 -16.08
CA THR A 16 10.16 11.49 -14.73
C THR A 16 8.83 10.76 -14.55
N ASP A 17 8.69 10.06 -13.43
CA ASP A 17 7.45 9.41 -12.99
C ASP A 17 7.34 9.57 -11.48
N ASP A 18 6.20 10.07 -10.99
CA ASP A 18 5.90 10.20 -9.55
C ASP A 18 6.98 10.98 -8.76
N GLY A 19 7.51 12.05 -9.37
CA GLY A 19 8.60 12.86 -8.80
C GLY A 19 10.00 12.24 -8.86
N LEU A 20 10.11 10.98 -9.33
CA LEU A 20 11.36 10.24 -9.41
C LEU A 20 11.94 10.27 -10.82
N MET A 21 13.28 10.27 -10.91
CA MET A 21 13.98 10.18 -12.20
C MET A 21 14.34 8.75 -12.55
N TRP A 22 13.98 8.34 -13.76
CA TRP A 22 14.20 7.00 -14.29
C TRP A 22 14.95 7.04 -15.60
N LYS A 23 15.82 6.05 -15.79
CA LYS A 23 16.58 5.87 -17.03
C LYS A 23 16.45 4.44 -17.50
N ARG A 24 16.23 4.28 -18.81
CA ARG A 24 16.25 2.97 -19.46
C ARG A 24 17.63 2.35 -19.35
N ARG A 25 17.67 1.05 -19.00
CA ARG A 25 18.87 0.23 -19.17
C ARG A 25 19.16 0.07 -20.67
N ARG A 26 20.43 -0.21 -21.00
CA ARG A 26 20.86 -0.34 -22.41
C ARG A 26 20.16 -1.48 -23.16
N SER A 27 19.73 -2.53 -22.45
CA SER A 27 19.02 -3.68 -22.99
C SER A 27 17.48 -3.56 -22.89
N ALA A 28 16.95 -2.40 -22.50
CA ALA A 28 15.52 -2.22 -22.31
C ALA A 28 14.77 -2.20 -23.65
N THR A 29 13.83 -3.12 -23.81
CA THR A 29 12.91 -3.15 -24.96
C THR A 29 11.63 -2.35 -24.69
N ALA A 30 11.20 -2.25 -23.43
CA ALA A 30 9.99 -1.57 -23.01
C ALA A 30 10.06 -0.04 -23.17
N THR A 31 8.93 0.54 -23.54
CA THR A 31 8.71 1.98 -23.67
C THR A 31 8.50 2.66 -22.31
N ALA A 32 8.50 4.00 -22.31
CA ALA A 32 8.26 4.78 -21.09
C ALA A 32 6.82 4.64 -20.58
N GLU A 33 5.86 4.55 -21.50
CA GLU A 33 4.45 4.35 -21.20
C GLU A 33 4.22 2.98 -20.57
N GLU A 34 4.77 1.92 -21.17
CA GLU A 34 4.72 0.56 -20.62
C GLU A 34 5.35 0.47 -19.22
N PHE A 35 6.38 1.28 -18.93
CA PHE A 35 6.97 1.36 -17.60
C PHE A 35 6.06 2.00 -16.57
N VAL A 36 5.43 3.13 -16.93
CA VAL A 36 4.48 3.82 -16.05
C VAL A 36 3.29 2.90 -15.78
N ASP A 37 2.70 2.30 -16.82
CA ASP A 37 1.58 1.37 -16.69
C ASP A 37 1.92 0.17 -15.81
N ALA A 38 3.10 -0.43 -16.02
CA ALA A 38 3.58 -1.55 -15.20
C ALA A 38 3.74 -1.14 -13.74
N ARG A 39 4.30 0.04 -13.46
CA ARG A 39 4.50 0.53 -12.09
C ARG A 39 3.16 0.86 -11.42
N THR A 40 2.25 1.52 -12.12
CA THR A 40 0.89 1.80 -11.64
C THR A 40 0.14 0.51 -11.32
N LEU A 41 0.18 -0.48 -12.22
CA LEU A 41 -0.42 -1.79 -12.00
C LEU A 41 0.16 -2.49 -10.78
N PHE A 42 1.50 -2.49 -10.64
CA PHE A 42 2.17 -3.10 -9.50
C PHE A 42 1.75 -2.47 -8.17
N ILE A 43 1.70 -1.13 -8.10
CA ILE A 43 1.24 -0.39 -6.90
C ILE A 43 -0.22 -0.71 -6.59
N GLN A 44 -1.09 -0.72 -7.60
CA GLN A 44 -2.51 -1.01 -7.41
C GLN A 44 -2.73 -2.42 -6.86
N ILE A 45 -2.05 -3.43 -7.40
CA ILE A 45 -2.15 -4.82 -6.93
C ILE A 45 -1.75 -4.92 -5.45
N HIS A 46 -0.65 -4.27 -5.05
CA HIS A 46 -0.20 -4.31 -3.65
C HIS A 46 -1.15 -3.56 -2.72
N ARG A 47 -1.72 -2.44 -3.18
CA ARG A 47 -2.75 -1.72 -2.43
C ARG A 47 -4.02 -2.54 -2.24
N ASP A 48 -4.46 -3.25 -3.27
CA ASP A 48 -5.62 -4.15 -3.18
C ASP A 48 -5.32 -5.32 -2.21
N ALA A 49 -4.08 -5.79 -2.19
CA ALA A 49 -3.62 -6.84 -1.29
C ALA A 49 -3.57 -6.44 0.19
N GLU A 50 -3.53 -5.13 0.52
CA GLU A 50 -3.65 -4.65 1.90
C GLU A 50 -4.98 -5.07 2.54
N TRP A 51 -6.05 -5.15 1.73
CA TRP A 51 -7.39 -5.50 2.20
C TRP A 51 -7.77 -6.96 1.90
N ASN A 52 -7.25 -7.53 0.81
CA ASN A 52 -7.48 -8.92 0.45
C ASN A 52 -6.15 -9.64 0.11
N PRO A 53 -5.61 -10.45 1.04
CA PRO A 53 -4.27 -11.04 0.87
C PRO A 53 -4.16 -11.99 -0.33
N TRP A 54 -5.27 -12.57 -0.78
CA TRP A 54 -5.28 -13.52 -1.91
C TRP A 54 -5.07 -12.86 -3.28
N VAL A 55 -5.19 -11.54 -3.36
CA VAL A 55 -4.99 -10.77 -4.61
C VAL A 55 -3.59 -10.98 -5.17
N LEU A 56 -2.58 -11.19 -4.32
CA LEU A 56 -1.20 -11.44 -4.78
C LEU A 56 -1.08 -12.76 -5.52
N ASP A 57 -1.72 -13.81 -5.03
CA ASP A 57 -1.69 -15.14 -5.64
C ASP A 57 -2.51 -15.15 -6.94
N ASP A 58 -3.72 -14.60 -6.89
CA ASP A 58 -4.63 -14.54 -8.05
C ASP A 58 -4.03 -13.74 -9.21
N ARG A 59 -3.24 -12.70 -8.89
CA ARG A 59 -2.64 -11.79 -9.87
C ARG A 59 -1.13 -11.98 -10.02
N ALA A 60 -0.56 -13.08 -9.53
CA ALA A 60 0.87 -13.37 -9.63
C ALA A 60 1.43 -13.20 -11.07
N PRO A 61 0.76 -13.68 -12.15
CA PRO A 61 1.26 -13.49 -13.51
C PRO A 61 1.30 -12.02 -13.97
N GLU A 62 0.47 -11.16 -13.42
CA GLU A 62 0.46 -9.72 -13.72
C GLU A 62 1.60 -9.01 -12.99
N ILE A 63 1.84 -9.39 -11.72
CA ILE A 63 2.98 -8.92 -10.94
C ILE A 63 4.29 -9.26 -11.64
N GLU A 64 4.47 -10.52 -12.06
CA GLU A 64 5.70 -10.96 -12.75
C GLU A 64 5.95 -10.19 -14.04
N ARG A 65 4.90 -9.95 -14.85
CA ARG A 65 4.99 -9.15 -16.08
C ARG A 65 5.35 -7.70 -15.79
N ALA A 66 4.68 -7.06 -14.81
CA ALA A 66 4.97 -5.70 -14.40
C ALA A 66 6.43 -5.58 -13.90
N MET A 67 6.89 -6.52 -13.07
CA MET A 67 8.26 -6.57 -12.59
C MET A 67 9.27 -6.75 -13.73
N ALA A 68 8.98 -7.57 -14.72
CA ALA A 68 9.86 -7.76 -15.88
C ALA A 68 10.06 -6.47 -16.67
N VAL A 69 9.02 -5.65 -16.84
CA VAL A 69 9.10 -4.33 -17.47
C VAL A 69 9.87 -3.36 -16.58
N MET A 70 9.52 -3.27 -15.30
CA MET A 70 10.16 -2.35 -14.34
C MET A 70 11.68 -2.60 -14.20
N ARG A 71 12.12 -3.87 -14.26
CA ARG A 71 13.56 -4.25 -14.20
C ARG A 71 14.38 -3.72 -15.38
N GLN A 72 13.74 -3.32 -16.48
CA GLN A 72 14.41 -2.71 -17.62
C GLN A 72 14.76 -1.24 -17.38
N TRP A 73 14.27 -0.66 -16.29
CA TRP A 73 14.51 0.71 -15.89
C TRP A 73 15.35 0.76 -14.61
N GLN A 74 16.00 1.88 -14.38
CA GLN A 74 16.78 2.13 -13.17
C GLN A 74 16.60 3.58 -12.73
N ARG A 75 16.69 3.83 -11.43
CA ARG A 75 16.69 5.20 -10.92
C ARG A 75 17.90 5.97 -11.41
N ALA A 76 17.69 7.24 -11.71
CA ALA A 76 18.65 8.16 -12.28
C ALA A 76 18.90 9.38 -11.38
N GLU A 77 18.32 9.40 -10.19
CA GLU A 77 18.53 10.46 -9.20
C GLU A 77 20.01 10.52 -8.77
N PRO A 78 20.59 11.73 -8.69
CA PRO A 78 21.93 11.91 -8.14
C PRO A 78 22.00 11.37 -6.70
N GLY A 79 22.99 10.52 -6.41
CA GLY A 79 23.20 9.94 -5.07
C GLY A 79 22.32 8.72 -4.75
N PHE A 80 21.41 8.32 -5.65
CA PHE A 80 20.65 7.11 -5.46
C PHE A 80 21.55 5.87 -5.53
N HIS A 81 21.53 5.08 -4.46
CA HIS A 81 22.15 3.77 -4.37
C HIS A 81 21.09 2.78 -3.94
N LEU A 82 21.13 1.58 -4.52
CA LEU A 82 20.34 0.46 -4.02
C LEU A 82 20.86 0.13 -2.62
N ARG A 83 19.97 0.10 -1.62
CA ARG A 83 20.31 -0.40 -0.29
C ARG A 83 20.82 -1.84 -0.41
N GLN A 84 21.81 -2.18 0.40
CA GLN A 84 22.29 -3.55 0.45
C GLN A 84 21.27 -4.43 1.18
N LEU A 85 21.23 -5.72 0.83
CA LEU A 85 20.29 -6.66 1.43
C LEU A 85 20.43 -6.69 2.96
N ASP A 86 21.68 -6.68 3.45
CA ASP A 86 21.99 -6.74 4.87
C ASP A 86 21.39 -5.54 5.65
N GLU A 87 21.45 -4.34 5.06
CA GLU A 87 20.87 -3.12 5.63
C GLU A 87 19.35 -3.22 5.75
N VAL A 88 18.70 -3.73 4.68
CA VAL A 88 17.24 -3.92 4.65
C VAL A 88 16.82 -4.99 5.65
N THR A 89 17.56 -6.09 5.77
CA THR A 89 17.24 -7.15 6.74
C THR A 89 17.38 -6.68 8.19
N ALA A 90 18.37 -5.83 8.48
CA ALA A 90 18.55 -5.27 9.81
C ALA A 90 17.39 -4.32 10.19
N GLU A 91 16.93 -3.50 9.24
CA GLU A 91 15.77 -2.62 9.40
C GLU A 91 14.49 -3.41 9.67
N TRP A 92 14.21 -4.45 8.87
CA TRP A 92 13.05 -5.32 9.10
C TRP A 92 13.08 -6.02 10.45
N ALA A 93 14.25 -6.48 10.91
CA ALA A 93 14.39 -7.07 12.23
C ALA A 93 14.03 -6.07 13.35
N GLN A 94 14.42 -4.79 13.20
CA GLN A 94 14.05 -3.74 14.15
C GLN A 94 12.56 -3.43 14.12
N GLU A 95 11.95 -3.38 12.93
CA GLU A 95 10.50 -3.17 12.79
C GLU A 95 9.69 -4.31 13.41
N ASP A 96 10.12 -5.55 13.21
CA ASP A 96 9.48 -6.72 13.80
C ASP A 96 9.59 -6.74 15.33
N GLU A 97 10.75 -6.35 15.88
CA GLU A 97 10.93 -6.21 17.33
C GLU A 97 10.02 -5.11 17.90
N ALA A 98 9.95 -3.94 17.24
CA ALA A 98 9.07 -2.85 17.64
C ALA A 98 7.59 -3.26 17.60
N ARG A 99 7.18 -3.96 16.53
CA ARG A 99 5.81 -4.47 16.39
C ARG A 99 5.50 -5.50 17.48
N ALA A 100 6.43 -6.41 17.77
CA ALA A 100 6.27 -7.40 18.83
C ALA A 100 6.12 -6.73 20.21
N ALA A 101 6.92 -5.69 20.49
CA ALA A 101 6.83 -4.92 21.72
C ALA A 101 5.46 -4.22 21.85
N GLN A 102 4.97 -3.58 20.78
CA GLN A 102 3.65 -2.96 20.76
C GLN A 102 2.53 -3.98 21.04
N ILE A 103 2.57 -5.14 20.36
CA ILE A 103 1.59 -6.21 20.58
C ILE A 103 1.63 -6.71 22.04
N ALA A 104 2.82 -6.83 22.62
CA ALA A 104 2.98 -7.24 24.01
C ALA A 104 2.39 -6.20 24.98
N GLU A 105 2.63 -4.91 24.74
CA GLU A 105 2.06 -3.82 25.53
C GLU A 105 0.52 -3.79 25.43
N GLU A 106 -0.03 -3.87 24.22
CA GLU A 106 -1.47 -3.91 23.98
C GLU A 106 -2.12 -5.11 24.67
N ARG A 107 -1.44 -6.27 24.65
CA ARG A 107 -1.89 -7.47 25.35
C ARG A 107 -1.91 -7.24 26.86
N GLN A 108 -0.86 -6.66 27.44
CA GLN A 108 -0.82 -6.35 28.87
C GLN A 108 -1.89 -5.32 29.27
N ALA A 109 -2.11 -4.29 28.44
CA ALA A 109 -3.17 -3.31 28.65
C ALA A 109 -4.56 -3.98 28.61
N ARG A 110 -4.77 -4.93 27.68
CA ARG A 110 -6.00 -5.72 27.62
C ARG A 110 -6.20 -6.56 28.88
N GLU A 111 -5.18 -7.26 29.37
CA GLU A 111 -5.30 -8.06 30.60
C GLU A 111 -5.63 -7.19 31.82
N ARG A 112 -5.02 -6.00 31.94
CA ARG A 112 -5.37 -5.04 33.01
C ARG A 112 -6.84 -4.62 32.93
N ARG A 113 -7.33 -4.26 31.74
CA ARG A 113 -8.75 -3.88 31.54
C ARG A 113 -9.74 -4.99 31.86
N LYS A 114 -9.35 -6.27 31.76
CA LYS A 114 -10.23 -7.39 32.16
C LYS A 114 -10.50 -7.40 33.66
N ALA A 115 -9.55 -6.97 34.49
CA ALA A 115 -9.72 -6.97 35.95
C ALA A 115 -10.85 -6.02 36.39
N ASP A 116 -11.02 -4.91 35.68
CA ASP A 116 -12.02 -3.89 35.97
C ASP A 116 -13.31 -4.05 35.13
N TYR A 117 -13.43 -5.16 34.38
CA TYR A 117 -14.58 -5.38 33.51
C TYR A 117 -15.82 -5.76 34.31
N ASP A 118 -16.83 -4.89 34.30
CA ASP A 118 -18.16 -5.16 34.87
C ASP A 118 -19.13 -5.61 33.76
N PRO A 119 -19.47 -6.91 33.68
CA PRO A 119 -20.41 -7.41 32.68
C PRO A 119 -21.83 -6.85 32.85
N GLY A 120 -22.25 -6.49 34.06
CA GLY A 120 -23.57 -5.93 34.31
C GLY A 120 -23.72 -4.52 33.77
N LEU A 121 -22.66 -3.71 33.90
CA LEU A 121 -22.59 -2.38 33.32
C LEU A 121 -22.61 -2.45 31.78
N GLU A 122 -21.81 -3.33 31.18
CA GLU A 122 -21.77 -3.49 29.72
C GLU A 122 -23.12 -3.98 29.19
N GLN A 123 -23.75 -4.96 29.86
CA GLN A 123 -25.09 -5.41 29.46
C GLN A 123 -26.13 -4.29 29.54
N SER A 124 -26.10 -3.48 30.60
CA SER A 124 -27.00 -2.33 30.75
C SER A 124 -26.79 -1.30 29.65
N ARG A 125 -25.52 -1.05 29.31
CA ARG A 125 -25.13 -0.15 28.21
C ARG A 125 -25.63 -0.66 26.86
N LEU A 126 -25.54 -1.96 26.59
CA LEU A 126 -26.05 -2.55 25.34
C LEU A 126 -27.56 -2.40 25.23
N VAL A 127 -28.31 -2.64 26.31
CA VAL A 127 -29.77 -2.42 26.34
C VAL A 127 -30.10 -0.94 26.08
N LEU A 128 -29.36 -0.01 26.69
CA LEU A 128 -29.57 1.41 26.45
C LEU A 128 -29.33 1.78 24.98
N LEU A 129 -28.23 1.30 24.38
CA LEU A 129 -27.93 1.53 22.96
C LEU A 129 -29.01 0.97 22.03
N GLU A 130 -29.56 -0.20 22.36
CA GLU A 130 -30.67 -0.79 21.62
C GLU A 130 -31.92 0.11 21.67
N LEU A 131 -32.29 0.57 22.87
CA LEU A 131 -33.44 1.47 23.05
C LEU A 131 -33.24 2.81 22.33
N GLU A 132 -32.04 3.39 22.38
CA GLU A 132 -31.69 4.61 21.64
C GLU A 132 -31.81 4.39 20.13
N GLY A 133 -31.35 3.25 19.62
CA GLY A 133 -31.48 2.87 18.22
C GLY A 133 -32.93 2.75 17.76
N TRP A 134 -33.78 2.07 18.55
CA TRP A 134 -35.22 1.98 18.29
C TRP A 134 -35.88 3.35 18.25
N LEU A 135 -35.57 4.20 19.23
CA LEU A 135 -36.13 5.55 19.29
C LEU A 135 -35.72 6.40 18.09
N ALA A 136 -34.44 6.35 17.70
CA ALA A 136 -33.94 7.07 16.54
C ALA A 136 -34.63 6.62 15.24
N MET A 137 -34.85 5.30 15.08
CA MET A 137 -35.57 4.76 13.93
C MET A 137 -37.04 5.22 13.93
N GLU A 138 -37.74 5.15 15.06
CA GLU A 138 -39.13 5.63 15.14
C GLU A 138 -39.25 7.12 14.85
N GLN A 139 -38.32 7.94 15.34
CA GLN A 139 -38.28 9.38 15.05
C GLN A 139 -38.08 9.65 13.56
N PHE A 140 -37.16 8.93 12.92
CA PHE A 140 -36.93 9.03 11.49
C PHE A 140 -38.17 8.67 10.67
N GLN A 141 -38.85 7.57 11.01
CA GLN A 141 -40.08 7.15 10.34
C GLN A 141 -41.21 8.17 10.51
N ARG A 142 -41.36 8.74 11.71
CA ARG A 142 -42.36 9.79 11.96
C ARG A 142 -42.06 11.08 11.19
N GLN A 143 -40.80 11.50 11.11
CA GLN A 143 -40.42 12.68 10.31
C GLN A 143 -40.71 12.46 8.83
N GLY A 144 -40.37 11.29 8.28
CA GLY A 144 -40.71 10.95 6.89
C GLY A 144 -42.21 11.01 6.59
N LEU A 145 -43.05 10.54 7.53
CA LEU A 145 -44.51 10.62 7.39
C LEU A 145 -45.05 12.07 7.46
N VAL A 146 -44.40 12.96 8.20
CA VAL A 146 -44.78 14.38 8.30
C VAL A 146 -44.32 15.15 7.07
N ASP A 147 -43.15 14.83 6.51
CA ASP A 147 -42.61 15.50 5.33
C ASP A 147 -43.34 15.09 4.03
N GLU A 148 -44.04 13.95 4.01
CA GLU A 148 -44.83 13.46 2.88
C GLU A 148 -46.30 13.95 2.86
N THR A 149 -46.77 14.63 3.93
CA THR A 149 -48.13 15.20 4.05
C THR A 149 -48.17 16.72 3.90
#